data_AF-A0A3D5PVU0-F1
#
_entry.id   AF-A0A3D5PVU0-F1
#
_cell.length_a   1.000
_cell.length_b   1.000
_cell.length_c   1.000
_cell.angle_alpha   90.00
_cell.angle_beta   90.00
_cell.angle_gamma   90.00
#
_symmetry.space_group_name_H-M   'P 1'
#
loop_
_entity.id
_entity.type
_entity.pdbx_description
1 polymer ?
#
loop_
_entity_poly.entity_id
_entity_poly.type
_entity_poly.pdbx_seq_one_letter_code
_entity_poly.pdbx_strand_id
1 'polypeptide(L)'
;FILVCKEGRGTPWSDIDVGIAVRNMALNACAYGVGSAILGAVEWNKVKDILSVPEDWNPRLLMALGYPSCESHIVDVPESGSIKYFLDENKNYCVPKRALKDICLVK
;
A
#
# COMPACT_ATOMS: atom_id res chain seq x y z
N PHE A 1 -2.18 3.32 12.98
CA PHE A 1 -2.54 3.51 11.56
C PHE A 1 -2.47 5.00 11.21
N ILE A 2 -2.18 5.34 9.96
CA ILE A 2 -2.25 6.70 9.42
C ILE A 2 -3.38 6.75 8.40
N LEU A 3 -4.37 7.63 8.59
CA LEU A 3 -5.42 7.87 7.62
C LEU A 3 -4.98 8.95 6.63
N VAL A 4 -5.05 8.65 5.33
CA VAL A 4 -4.74 9.61 4.27
C VAL A 4 -6.04 10.04 3.59
N CYS A 5 -6.34 11.33 3.69
CA CYS A 5 -7.55 11.95 3.19
C CYS A 5 -7.22 12.97 2.10
N LYS A 6 -8.23 13.27 1.29
CA LYS A 6 -8.29 14.49 0.47
C LYS A 6 -9.24 15.48 1.12
N GLU A 7 -8.90 16.76 1.11
CA GLU A 7 -9.79 17.82 1.55
C GLU A 7 -10.67 18.31 0.40
N GLY A 8 -11.96 18.51 0.69
CA GLY A 8 -12.95 18.97 -0.26
C GLY A 8 -13.07 18.08 -1.51
N ARG A 9 -13.38 18.70 -2.64
CA ARG A 9 -13.57 18.00 -3.92
C ARG A 9 -12.27 17.44 -4.51
N GLY A 10 -11.12 17.91 -4.03
CA GLY A 10 -9.80 17.64 -4.60
C GLY A 10 -9.64 18.14 -6.03
N THR A 11 -8.53 17.74 -6.65
CA THR A 11 -8.22 17.95 -8.07
C THR A 11 -8.16 16.59 -8.77
N PRO A 12 -8.11 16.55 -10.12
CA PRO A 12 -7.88 15.30 -10.85
C PRO A 12 -6.57 14.59 -10.46
N TRP A 13 -5.62 15.32 -9.85
CA TRP A 13 -4.30 14.82 -9.46
C TRP A 13 -4.24 14.32 -8.01
N SER A 14 -5.25 14.61 -7.20
CA SER A 14 -5.19 14.32 -5.77
C SER A 14 -5.02 12.83 -5.44
N ASP A 15 -5.53 11.93 -6.28
CA ASP A 15 -5.31 10.49 -6.07
C ASP A 15 -3.87 10.06 -6.42
N ILE A 16 -3.21 10.77 -7.34
CA ILE A 16 -1.78 10.61 -7.63
C ILE A 16 -0.96 11.11 -6.45
N ASP A 17 -1.29 12.28 -5.92
CA ASP A 17 -0.62 12.87 -4.74
C ASP A 17 -0.74 11.95 -3.52
N VAL A 18 -1.93 11.36 -3.29
CA VAL A 18 -2.15 10.35 -2.25
C VAL A 18 -1.19 9.18 -2.42
N GLY A 19 -1.04 8.65 -3.65
CA GLY A 19 -0.12 7.56 -3.97
C GLY A 19 1.35 7.91 -3.71
N ILE A 20 1.79 9.10 -4.14
CA ILE A 20 3.15 9.60 -3.90
C ILE A 20 3.42 9.73 -2.39
N ALA A 21 2.48 10.34 -1.66
CA ALA A 21 2.59 10.54 -0.22
C ALA A 21 2.74 9.21 0.53
N VAL A 22 1.84 8.25 0.28
CA VAL A 22 1.92 6.93 0.95
C VAL A 22 3.16 6.15 0.53
N ARG A 23 3.61 6.25 -0.72
CA ARG A 23 4.83 5.56 -1.15
C ARG A 23 6.06 6.13 -0.43
N ASN A 24 6.16 7.44 -0.30
CA ASN A 24 7.25 8.10 0.42
C ASN A 24 7.24 7.74 1.91
N MET A 25 6.08 7.75 2.56
CA MET A 25 5.94 7.30 3.95
C MET A 25 6.39 5.84 4.13
N ALA A 26 5.99 4.94 3.22
CA ALA A 26 6.37 3.53 3.26
C ALA A 26 7.89 3.33 3.08
N LEU A 27 8.51 4.07 2.17
CA LEU A 27 9.96 4.02 1.94
C LEU A 27 10.73 4.54 3.15
N ASN A 28 10.29 5.65 3.75
CA ASN A 28 10.90 6.19 4.96
C ASN A 28 10.75 5.21 6.13
N ALA A 29 9.56 4.65 6.34
CA ALA A 29 9.33 3.63 7.37
C ALA A 29 10.33 2.47 7.22
N CYS A 30 10.47 1.94 5.99
CA CYS A 30 11.43 0.87 5.69
C CYS A 30 12.88 1.28 6.02
N ALA A 31 13.30 2.50 5.66
CA ALA A 31 14.64 3.01 5.95
C ALA A 31 14.95 3.08 7.46
N TYR A 32 13.93 3.21 8.31
CA TYR A 32 14.05 3.19 9.77
C TYR A 32 13.72 1.81 10.40
N GLY A 33 13.66 0.73 9.59
CA GLY A 33 13.37 -0.62 10.09
C GLY A 33 11.90 -0.85 10.49
N VAL A 34 10.99 0.01 10.04
CA VAL A 34 9.54 -0.08 10.30
C VAL A 34 8.84 -0.64 9.06
N GLY A 35 8.08 -1.71 9.24
CA GLY A 35 7.21 -2.27 8.21
C GLY A 35 5.98 -1.38 7.97
N SER A 36 5.46 -1.42 6.74
CA SER A 36 4.24 -0.69 6.38
C SER A 36 3.33 -1.52 5.48
N ALA A 37 2.02 -1.30 5.60
CA ALA A 37 1.02 -1.85 4.68
C ALA A 37 0.04 -0.75 4.27
N ILE A 38 -0.08 -0.50 2.97
CA ILE A 38 -1.03 0.46 2.39
C ILE A 38 -2.33 -0.28 2.09
N LEU A 39 -3.43 0.20 2.63
CA LEU A 39 -4.74 -0.46 2.62
C LEU A 39 -5.75 0.40 1.85
N GLY A 40 -6.33 -0.17 0.80
CA GLY A 40 -7.44 0.44 0.04
C GLY A 40 -8.79 -0.25 0.24
N ALA A 41 -8.79 -1.52 0.63
CA ALA A 41 -10.01 -2.26 0.98
C ALA A 41 -10.35 -2.03 2.46
N VAL A 42 -11.11 -0.97 2.73
CA VAL A 42 -11.41 -0.49 4.08
C VAL A 42 -12.89 -0.14 4.21
N GLU A 43 -13.46 -0.41 5.38
CA GLU A 43 -14.82 0.01 5.77
C GLU A 43 -14.86 1.52 6.05
N TRP A 44 -14.88 2.34 5.00
CA TRP A 44 -14.69 3.79 5.12
C TRP A 44 -15.70 4.49 6.03
N ASN A 45 -16.97 4.06 6.01
CA ASN A 45 -18.00 4.65 6.90
C ASN A 45 -17.63 4.44 8.37
N LYS A 46 -17.24 3.20 8.74
CA LYS A 46 -16.81 2.91 10.12
C LYS A 46 -15.57 3.69 10.51
N VAL A 47 -14.60 3.83 9.61
CA VAL A 47 -13.39 4.61 9.88
C VAL A 47 -13.71 6.09 10.09
N LYS A 48 -14.61 6.66 9.28
CA LYS A 48 -15.09 8.04 9.46
C LYS A 48 -15.72 8.25 10.82
N ASP A 49 -16.59 7.32 11.24
CA ASP A 49 -17.27 7.38 12.53
C ASP A 49 -16.28 7.26 13.70
N ILE A 50 -15.41 6.24 13.68
CA ILE A 50 -14.43 5.98 14.74
C ILE A 50 -13.49 7.17 14.95
N LEU A 51 -13.01 7.76 13.86
CA LEU A 51 -12.02 8.84 13.90
C LEU A 51 -12.64 10.24 13.88
N SER A 52 -13.99 10.35 13.86
CA SER A 52 -14.71 11.62 13.74
C SER A 52 -14.18 12.47 12.58
N VAL A 53 -14.04 11.85 11.40
CA VAL A 53 -13.47 12.50 10.21
C VAL A 53 -14.40 13.64 9.75
N PRO A 54 -13.87 14.86 9.49
CA PRO A 54 -14.66 15.97 8.96
C PRO A 54 -15.43 15.60 7.69
N GLU A 55 -16.62 16.18 7.51
CA GLU A 55 -17.51 15.85 6.40
C GLU A 55 -16.90 16.21 5.03
N ASP A 56 -16.12 17.28 4.98
CA ASP A 56 -15.40 17.72 3.79
C ASP A 56 -14.11 16.92 3.52
N TRP A 57 -13.74 15.99 4.40
CA TRP A 57 -12.58 15.11 4.22
C TRP A 57 -12.97 13.76 3.63
N ASN A 58 -12.21 13.35 2.61
CA ASN A 58 -12.43 12.16 1.83
C ASN A 58 -11.29 11.15 2.04
N PRO A 59 -11.45 10.16 2.94
CA PRO A 59 -10.52 9.05 3.12
C PRO A 59 -10.22 8.32 1.81
N ARG A 60 -8.94 8.05 1.53
CA ARG A 60 -8.50 7.32 0.33
C ARG A 60 -7.68 6.09 0.62
N LEU A 61 -6.78 6.17 1.59
CA LEU A 61 -5.91 5.06 1.99
C LEU A 61 -5.72 5.07 3.51
N LEU A 62 -5.55 3.89 4.07
CA LEU A 62 -5.09 3.70 5.44
C LEU A 62 -3.71 3.04 5.39
N MET A 63 -2.77 3.51 6.19
CA MET A 63 -1.46 2.89 6.31
C MET A 63 -1.29 2.26 7.70
N ALA A 64 -1.03 0.96 7.74
CA ALA A 64 -0.52 0.30 8.93
C ALA A 64 1.00 0.50 9.02
N LEU A 65 1.51 0.69 10.24
CA LEU A 65 2.93 0.77 10.55
C LEU A 65 3.20 -0.12 11.76
N GLY A 66 4.34 -0.79 11.77
CA GLY A 66 4.76 -1.63 12.89
C GLY A 66 6.10 -2.30 12.64
N TYR A 67 6.70 -2.84 13.68
CA TYR A 67 7.94 -3.61 13.52
C TYR A 67 7.63 -4.95 12.84
N PRO A 68 8.37 -5.33 11.78
CA PRO A 68 8.11 -6.56 11.04
C PRO A 68 8.24 -7.80 11.95
N SER A 69 7.25 -8.68 11.89
CA SER A 69 7.26 -10.00 12.56
C SER A 69 7.51 -11.17 11.61
N CYS A 70 7.59 -10.87 10.31
CA CYS A 70 7.89 -11.81 9.23
C CYS A 70 8.67 -11.08 8.14
N GLU A 71 9.33 -11.85 7.28
CA GLU A 71 10.06 -11.34 6.13
C GLU A 71 9.15 -11.25 4.89
N SER A 72 9.58 -10.46 3.90
CA SER A 72 8.92 -10.37 2.61
C SER A 72 9.95 -10.46 1.49
N HIS A 73 9.74 -11.42 0.59
CA HIS A 73 10.63 -11.73 -0.52
C HIS A 73 9.93 -11.50 -1.85
N ILE A 74 10.65 -10.91 -2.79
CA ILE A 74 10.23 -10.87 -4.18
C ILE A 74 10.57 -12.22 -4.80
N VAL A 75 9.62 -12.78 -5.53
CA VAL A 75 9.82 -13.99 -6.34
C VAL A 75 9.42 -13.71 -7.78
N ASP A 76 9.93 -14.53 -8.70
CA ASP A 76 9.50 -14.49 -10.09
C ASP A 76 8.03 -14.89 -10.23
N VAL A 77 7.36 -14.37 -11.26
CA VAL A 77 6.00 -14.79 -11.58
C VAL A 77 6.04 -16.25 -12.03
N PRO A 78 5.27 -17.16 -11.39
CA PRO A 78 5.24 -18.56 -11.77
C PRO A 78 4.64 -18.75 -13.18
N GLU A 79 4.83 -19.93 -13.77
CA GLU A 79 4.29 -20.26 -15.11
C GLU A 79 2.77 -20.06 -15.22
N SER A 80 2.04 -20.19 -14.11
CA SER A 80 0.59 -19.91 -14.07
C SER A 80 0.22 -18.44 -14.30
N GLY A 81 1.20 -17.52 -14.28
CA GLY A 81 0.99 -16.08 -14.43
C GLY A 81 0.37 -15.39 -13.21
N SER A 82 0.14 -16.12 -12.11
CA SER A 82 -0.49 -15.58 -10.91
C SER A 82 0.40 -14.54 -10.22
N ILE A 83 -0.19 -13.38 -9.90
CA ILE A 83 0.45 -12.30 -9.14
C ILE A 83 -0.01 -12.23 -7.67
N LYS A 84 -0.81 -13.21 -7.23
CA LYS A 84 -1.24 -13.28 -5.83
C LYS A 84 -0.03 -13.66 -4.96
N TYR A 85 0.19 -12.91 -3.89
CA TYR A 85 1.17 -13.29 -2.88
C TYR A 85 0.72 -14.55 -2.14
N PHE A 86 1.67 -15.26 -1.55
CA PHE A 86 1.44 -16.42 -0.70
C PHE A 86 2.42 -16.44 0.46
N LEU A 87 2.21 -17.34 1.43
CA LEU A 87 3.09 -17.53 2.56
C LEU A 87 3.96 -18.77 2.33
N ASP A 88 5.25 -18.69 2.68
CA ASP A 88 6.13 -19.85 2.73
C ASP A 88 5.91 -20.69 3.99
N GLU A 89 6.71 -21.74 4.17
CA GLU A 89 6.65 -22.64 5.33
C GLU A 89 6.89 -21.93 6.66
N ASN A 90 7.64 -20.83 6.65
CA ASN A 90 7.95 -19.99 7.81
C ASN A 90 6.93 -18.86 8.01
N LYS A 91 5.88 -18.80 7.19
CA LYS A 91 4.88 -17.72 7.14
C LYS A 91 5.43 -16.36 6.73
N ASN A 92 6.53 -16.34 5.97
CA ASN A 92 7.02 -15.13 5.32
C ASN A 92 6.27 -14.89 4.00
N TYR A 93 6.18 -13.63 3.58
CA TYR A 93 5.48 -13.25 2.36
C TYR A 93 6.33 -13.47 1.11
N CYS A 94 5.84 -14.27 0.18
CA CYS A 94 6.39 -14.38 -1.17
C CYS A 94 5.51 -13.55 -2.13
N VAL A 95 6.11 -12.54 -2.76
CA VAL A 95 5.40 -11.56 -3.60
C VAL A 95 5.88 -11.68 -5.06
N PRO A 96 5.09 -12.32 -5.94
CA PRO A 96 5.44 -12.39 -7.37
C PRO A 96 5.51 -10.99 -8.00
N LYS A 97 6.63 -10.66 -8.65
CA LYS A 97 6.81 -9.40 -9.39
C LYS A 97 7.11 -9.66 -10.86
N ARG A 98 6.41 -8.93 -11.75
CA ARG A 98 6.65 -8.99 -13.19
C ARG A 98 8.07 -8.57 -13.52
N ALA A 99 8.67 -9.22 -14.52
CA ALA A 99 10.00 -8.84 -14.97
C ALA A 99 9.96 -7.47 -15.67
N LEU A 100 11.09 -6.76 -15.66
CA LEU A 100 11.20 -5.42 -16.24
C LEU A 100 10.75 -5.38 -17.72
N LYS A 101 11.13 -6.39 -18.51
CA LYS A 101 10.74 -6.52 -19.92
C LYS A 101 9.23 -6.59 -20.15
N ASP A 102 8.46 -6.99 -19.14
CA ASP A 102 7.00 -7.12 -19.23
C ASP A 102 6.27 -5.81 -18.89
N ILE A 103 6.98 -4.84 -18.30
CA ILE A 103 6.40 -3.57 -17.82
C ILE A 103 7.06 -2.33 -18.44
N CYS A 104 8.17 -2.49 -19.15
CA CYS A 104 8.90 -1.40 -19.78
C CYS A 104 9.11 -1.65 -21.27
N LEU A 105 8.77 -0.65 -22.09
CA LEU A 105 9.21 -0.57 -23.47
C LEU A 105 10.61 0.06 -23.47
N VAL A 106 11.63 -0.75 -23.73
CA VAL A 106 13.00 -0.26 -23.92
C VAL A 106 13.17 0.01 -25.42
N LYS A 107 13.45 1.26 -25.75
CA LYS A 107 13.79 1.72 -27.11
C LYS A 107 15.20 2.27 -27.13
#